data_AF-A0A3C2E1F6-F1
#
_entry.id   AF-A0A3C2E1F6-F1
#
_cell.length_a   1.000
_cell.length_b   1.000
_cell.length_c   1.000
_cell.angle_alpha   90.00
_cell.angle_beta   90.00
_cell.angle_gamma   90.00
#
_symmetry.space_group_name_H-M   'P 1'
#
loop_
_entity.id
_entity.type
_entity.pdbx_description
1 polymer ?
#
loop_
_entity_poly.entity_id
_entity_poly.type
_entity_poly.pdbx_seq_one_letter_code
_entity_poly.pdbx_strand_id
1 'polypeptide(L)'
;MTLGNRIKRARERAGLSQTRLAALIGLRQPTVSDWERDEVEPIRANLRAAAGRLGVSPNWLAFGDDEFGDARKDDREEAEEDANRPPRPGHSRNSPGFPRTRMRRNRRTPWLRALVRENTLGAADLIWPVFVREGRNKRTSIPPMPGVERLTVDLLVKAAGEAAALDIPAMALFPVVDASLKNEEASEALNPENLVCRAVAAVKAAHPGIGLICDVALDPYTSHGQDGLLRGGEVINDETVEMLCHQAVAQAGAGCDIIAPSDMMDGRVGAIRDALDGAGYQNVAILSYAAKYTSGFYGPFRDAVGSAAALGGGDKKTYQMDPANSDEALREVALDIAEGADMVMIKPGLPYLDVIRRVKDTFAVPTLAYQVSGEYAMLKAAAEKGWLDFPTVMTESLMACKRAGADAIFTYAASDMAKALHEG
;
A
#
# COMPACT_ATOMS: atom_id res chain seq x y z
N MET A 1 9.50 -37.64 34.62
CA MET A 1 8.75 -38.74 33.95
C MET A 1 8.73 -38.42 32.46
N THR A 2 8.96 -39.37 31.55
CA THR A 2 8.89 -39.11 30.10
C THR A 2 7.44 -38.96 29.63
N LEU A 3 7.23 -38.44 28.42
CA LEU A 3 5.91 -38.32 27.80
C LEU A 3 5.24 -39.70 27.69
N GLY A 4 5.96 -40.71 27.20
CA GLY A 4 5.50 -42.09 27.11
C GLY A 4 5.10 -42.67 28.45
N ASN A 5 5.89 -42.41 29.50
CA ASN A 5 5.54 -42.83 30.86
C ASN A 5 4.28 -42.13 31.40
N ARG A 6 4.07 -40.84 31.10
CA ARG A 6 2.85 -40.12 31.49
C ARG A 6 1.61 -40.64 30.77
N ILE A 7 1.71 -40.90 29.46
CA ILE A 7 0.64 -41.49 28.64
C ILE A 7 0.28 -42.88 29.19
N LYS A 8 1.28 -43.73 29.44
CA LYS A 8 1.08 -45.08 29.99
C LYS A 8 0.39 -45.03 31.34
N ARG A 9 0.88 -44.20 32.26
CA ARG A 9 0.34 -44.06 33.61
C ARG A 9 -1.11 -43.55 33.60
N ALA A 10 -1.41 -42.54 32.78
CA ALA A 10 -2.77 -42.00 32.65
C ALA A 10 -3.72 -43.03 32.01
N ARG A 11 -3.25 -43.78 31.02
CA ARG A 11 -4.01 -44.88 30.39
C ARG A 11 -4.36 -45.98 31.37
N GLU A 12 -3.38 -46.44 32.15
CA GLU A 12 -3.57 -47.50 33.16
C GLU A 12 -4.54 -47.05 34.25
N ARG A 13 -4.41 -45.80 34.73
CA ARG A 13 -5.36 -45.20 35.68
C ARG A 13 -6.79 -45.13 35.13
N ALA A 14 -6.94 -44.80 33.85
CA ALA A 14 -8.23 -44.77 33.18
C ALA A 14 -8.81 -46.17 32.87
N GLY A 15 -8.09 -47.25 33.22
CA GLY A 15 -8.52 -48.63 32.98
C GLY A 15 -8.56 -49.01 31.50
N LEU A 16 -7.81 -48.30 30.65
CA LEU A 16 -7.83 -48.52 29.20
C LEU A 16 -6.67 -49.42 28.77
N SER A 17 -6.93 -50.36 27.85
CA SER A 17 -5.86 -51.01 27.08
C SER A 17 -5.32 -50.07 26.01
N GLN A 18 -4.10 -50.31 25.52
CA GLN A 18 -3.53 -49.54 24.39
C GLN A 18 -4.46 -49.61 23.16
N THR A 19 -5.03 -50.79 22.90
CA THR A 19 -6.03 -51.00 21.83
C THR A 19 -7.27 -50.13 22.01
N ARG A 20 -7.77 -50.02 23.25
CA ARG A 20 -8.97 -49.23 23.54
C ARG A 20 -8.70 -47.73 23.43
N LEU A 21 -7.57 -47.25 23.92
CA LEU A 21 -7.17 -45.84 23.76
C LEU A 21 -7.01 -45.49 22.27
N ALA A 22 -6.31 -46.33 21.51
CA ALA A 22 -6.11 -46.14 20.07
C ALA A 22 -7.46 -46.03 19.33
N ALA A 23 -8.40 -46.93 19.61
CA ALA A 23 -9.74 -46.89 19.02
C ALA A 23 -10.52 -45.60 19.38
N LEU A 24 -10.40 -45.11 20.62
CA LEU A 24 -11.10 -43.91 21.09
C LEU A 24 -10.58 -42.59 20.46
N ILE A 25 -9.37 -42.61 19.90
CA ILE A 25 -8.72 -41.45 19.26
C ILE A 25 -8.46 -41.67 17.76
N GLY A 26 -9.02 -42.74 17.17
CA GLY A 26 -8.94 -42.99 15.72
C GLY A 26 -7.57 -43.46 15.22
N LEU A 27 -6.77 -44.11 16.07
CA LEU A 27 -5.42 -44.59 15.76
C LEU A 27 -5.31 -46.12 15.86
N ARG A 28 -4.17 -46.64 15.40
CA ARG A 28 -3.82 -48.07 15.52
C ARG A 28 -3.09 -48.32 16.84
N GLN A 29 -3.28 -49.50 17.45
CA GLN A 29 -2.66 -49.85 18.72
C GLN A 29 -1.12 -49.72 18.73
N PRO A 30 -0.39 -50.12 17.67
CA PRO A 30 1.07 -49.94 17.63
C PRO A 30 1.48 -48.48 17.83
N THR A 31 0.75 -47.52 17.26
CA THR A 31 1.03 -46.09 17.42
C THR A 31 0.99 -45.64 18.89
N VAL A 32 0.04 -46.15 19.67
CA VAL A 32 -0.03 -45.86 21.12
C VAL A 32 1.11 -46.57 21.87
N SER A 33 1.48 -47.78 21.45
CA SER A 33 2.62 -48.50 22.02
C SER A 33 3.95 -47.81 21.73
N ASP A 34 4.10 -47.19 20.57
CA ASP A 34 5.30 -46.42 20.19
C ASP A 34 5.41 -45.15 21.02
N TRP A 35 4.28 -44.47 21.28
CA TRP A 35 4.25 -43.31 22.19
C TRP A 35 4.66 -43.69 23.61
N GLU A 36 4.14 -44.81 24.14
CA GLU A 36 4.46 -45.26 25.51
C GLU A 36 5.91 -45.72 25.69
N ARG A 37 6.58 -46.07 24.59
CA ARG A 37 8.00 -46.42 24.54
C ARG A 37 8.90 -45.23 24.18
N ASP A 38 8.30 -44.03 24.03
CA ASP A 38 8.98 -42.82 23.57
C ASP A 38 9.70 -43.02 22.20
N GLU A 39 9.24 -43.96 21.37
CA GLU A 39 9.79 -44.24 20.03
C GLU A 39 9.29 -43.22 19.00
N VAL A 40 8.08 -42.67 19.21
CA VAL A 40 7.45 -41.65 18.35
C VAL A 40 6.73 -40.62 19.22
N GLU A 41 6.93 -39.34 18.93
CA GLU A 41 6.23 -38.26 19.62
C GLU A 41 4.85 -37.98 18.96
N PRO A 42 3.74 -37.92 19.72
CA PRO A 42 2.42 -37.59 19.19
C PRO A 42 2.35 -36.14 18.70
N ILE A 43 1.78 -35.92 17.52
CA ILE A 43 1.40 -34.58 17.07
C ILE A 43 0.37 -33.96 18.02
N ARG A 44 0.35 -32.62 18.12
CA ARG A 44 -0.48 -31.86 19.08
C ARG A 44 -1.96 -32.28 19.08
N ALA A 45 -2.55 -32.50 17.92
CA ALA A 45 -3.97 -32.90 17.81
C ALA A 45 -4.24 -34.27 18.46
N ASN A 46 -3.34 -35.23 18.24
CA ASN A 46 -3.45 -36.59 18.78
C ASN A 46 -3.18 -36.61 20.29
N LEU A 47 -2.24 -35.79 20.77
CA LEU A 47 -1.96 -35.66 22.20
C LEU A 47 -3.17 -35.07 22.95
N ARG A 48 -3.82 -34.04 22.40
CA ARG A 48 -5.07 -33.47 22.97
C ARG A 48 -6.20 -34.49 22.98
N ALA A 49 -6.40 -35.23 21.89
CA ALA A 49 -7.42 -36.27 21.82
C ALA A 49 -7.18 -37.36 22.87
N ALA A 50 -5.93 -37.79 23.07
CA ALA A 50 -5.56 -38.73 24.11
C ALA A 50 -5.82 -38.15 25.52
N ALA A 51 -5.41 -36.90 25.77
CA ALA A 51 -5.63 -36.20 27.04
C ALA A 51 -7.11 -36.21 27.46
N GLY A 52 -8.01 -35.83 26.55
CA GLY A 52 -9.45 -35.82 26.81
C GLY A 52 -10.04 -37.20 27.10
N ARG A 53 -9.51 -38.27 26.49
CA ARG A 53 -9.95 -39.66 26.78
C ARG A 53 -9.38 -40.22 28.07
N LEU A 54 -8.23 -39.70 28.49
CA LEU A 54 -7.52 -40.11 29.70
C LEU A 54 -7.94 -39.30 30.93
N GLY A 55 -8.74 -38.25 30.75
CA GLY A 55 -9.22 -37.40 31.83
C GLY A 55 -8.10 -36.59 32.48
N VAL A 56 -7.12 -36.16 31.70
CA VAL A 56 -5.97 -35.35 32.12
C VAL A 56 -5.79 -34.16 31.19
N SER A 57 -5.16 -33.08 31.65
CA SER A 57 -4.88 -31.94 30.78
C SER A 57 -3.81 -32.29 29.71
N PRO A 58 -3.91 -31.71 28.50
CA PRO A 58 -2.87 -31.84 27.48
C PRO A 58 -1.50 -31.32 27.96
N ASN A 59 -1.48 -30.27 28.78
CA ASN A 59 -0.27 -29.68 29.34
C ASN A 59 0.39 -30.62 30.36
N TRP A 60 -0.40 -31.29 31.22
CA TRP A 60 0.14 -32.29 32.13
C TRP A 60 0.76 -33.47 31.37
N LEU A 61 0.11 -33.96 30.30
CA LEU A 61 0.71 -35.01 29.47
C LEU A 61 2.01 -34.55 28.80
N ALA A 62 2.05 -33.33 28.28
CA ALA A 62 3.22 -32.78 27.58
C ALA A 62 4.40 -32.47 28.52
N PHE A 63 4.15 -31.82 29.66
CA PHE A 63 5.19 -31.19 30.47
C PHE A 63 5.30 -31.77 31.89
N GLY A 64 4.21 -32.29 32.45
CA GLY A 64 4.23 -33.06 33.70
C GLY A 64 4.18 -32.24 34.99
N ASP A 65 3.52 -31.08 34.97
CA ASP A 65 3.37 -30.20 36.14
C ASP A 65 2.72 -30.91 37.35
N ASP A 66 2.98 -30.40 38.56
CA ASP A 66 2.94 -31.14 39.83
C ASP A 66 1.54 -31.64 40.30
N GLU A 67 0.46 -31.20 39.66
CA GLU A 67 -0.90 -31.72 39.88
C GLU A 67 -1.42 -32.44 38.62
N PHE A 68 -2.03 -33.62 38.79
CA PHE A 68 -2.78 -34.28 37.71
C PHE A 68 -3.92 -33.36 37.25
N GLY A 69 -3.67 -32.53 36.22
CA GLY A 69 -4.57 -31.46 35.79
C GLY A 69 -5.97 -31.98 35.42
N ASP A 70 -7.01 -31.37 35.98
CA ASP A 70 -8.41 -31.65 35.65
C ASP A 70 -8.74 -31.03 34.29
N ALA A 71 -9.04 -31.85 33.28
CA ALA A 71 -9.45 -31.39 31.95
C ALA A 71 -10.65 -30.41 32.00
N ARG A 72 -11.49 -30.48 33.05
CA ARG A 72 -12.63 -29.59 33.24
C ARG A 72 -12.26 -28.17 33.70
N LYS A 73 -11.02 -27.94 34.18
CA LYS A 73 -10.51 -26.59 34.46
C LYS A 73 -10.09 -25.91 33.16
N ASP A 74 -9.34 -26.59 32.29
CA ASP A 74 -8.92 -26.06 30.99
C ASP A 74 -10.14 -25.74 30.09
N ASP A 75 -11.16 -26.61 30.07
CA ASP A 75 -12.41 -26.37 29.32
C ASP A 75 -13.18 -25.13 29.83
N ARG A 76 -13.05 -24.79 31.13
CA ARG A 76 -13.68 -23.60 31.72
C ARG A 76 -12.88 -22.34 31.42
N GLU A 77 -11.56 -22.42 31.48
CA GLU A 77 -10.67 -21.31 31.13
C GLU A 77 -10.74 -20.98 29.63
N GLU A 78 -10.75 -21.98 28.74
CA GLU A 78 -10.97 -21.76 27.29
C GLU A 78 -12.36 -21.19 26.99
N ALA A 79 -13.40 -21.61 27.72
CA ALA A 79 -14.75 -21.08 27.56
C ALA A 79 -14.88 -19.63 28.06
N GLU A 80 -14.17 -19.26 29.13
CA GLU A 80 -14.08 -17.87 29.60
C GLU A 80 -13.25 -16.99 28.65
N GLU A 81 -12.16 -17.52 28.06
CA GLU A 81 -11.37 -16.84 27.04
C GLU A 81 -12.16 -16.58 25.75
N ASP A 82 -12.95 -17.55 25.28
CA ASP A 82 -13.81 -17.40 24.09
C ASP A 82 -15.06 -16.54 24.37
N ALA A 83 -15.53 -16.48 25.62
CA ALA A 83 -16.57 -15.54 26.04
C ALA A 83 -16.07 -14.09 26.03
N ASN A 84 -14.80 -13.85 26.41
CA ASN A 84 -14.21 -12.51 26.45
C ASN A 84 -13.55 -12.05 25.15
N ARG A 85 -13.44 -12.92 24.13
CA ARG A 85 -12.88 -12.52 22.84
C ARG A 85 -13.87 -11.63 22.08
N PRO A 86 -13.46 -10.43 21.63
CA PRO A 86 -14.33 -9.58 20.83
C PRO A 86 -14.77 -10.33 19.56
N PRO A 87 -16.05 -10.26 19.18
CA PRO A 87 -16.54 -10.96 18.00
C PRO A 87 -15.76 -10.48 16.77
N ARG A 88 -15.23 -11.43 15.98
CA ARG A 88 -14.63 -11.09 14.69
C ARG A 88 -15.69 -10.36 13.84
N PRO A 89 -15.32 -9.30 13.11
CA PRO A 89 -16.25 -8.62 12.21
C PRO A 89 -16.96 -9.64 11.30
N GLY A 90 -18.29 -9.64 11.31
CA GLY A 90 -19.11 -10.53 10.50
C GLY A 90 -19.56 -11.85 11.14
N HIS A 91 -19.12 -12.19 12.36
CA HIS A 91 -19.64 -13.35 13.11
C HIS A 91 -20.50 -12.87 14.29
N SER A 92 -21.76 -12.54 14.00
CA SER A 92 -22.78 -12.62 15.05
C SER A 92 -22.95 -14.10 15.42
N ARG A 93 -22.77 -14.43 16.71
CA ARG A 93 -23.00 -15.78 17.26
C ARG A 93 -24.43 -16.29 16.97
N ASN A 94 -25.34 -15.40 16.55
CA ASN A 94 -26.75 -15.66 16.26
C ASN A 94 -27.15 -15.47 14.78
N SER A 95 -26.20 -15.29 13.84
CA SER A 95 -26.56 -15.20 12.42
C SER A 95 -27.05 -16.55 11.89
N PRO A 96 -28.25 -16.64 11.30
CA PRO A 96 -28.73 -17.92 10.79
C PRO A 96 -27.84 -18.39 9.63
N GLY A 97 -27.28 -19.60 9.74
CA GLY A 97 -26.45 -20.19 8.69
C GLY A 97 -27.21 -20.59 7.42
N PHE A 98 -26.52 -21.21 6.47
CA PHE A 98 -27.17 -21.88 5.35
C PHE A 98 -28.16 -22.95 5.88
N PRO A 99 -29.37 -23.10 5.31
CA PRO A 99 -29.88 -22.49 4.07
C PRO A 99 -30.62 -21.16 4.24
N ARG A 100 -30.77 -20.67 5.49
CA ARG A 100 -31.48 -19.43 5.81
C ARG A 100 -30.75 -18.22 5.24
N THR A 101 -29.43 -18.12 5.43
CA THR A 101 -28.58 -17.13 4.76
C THR A 101 -28.04 -17.64 3.43
N ARG A 102 -28.25 -16.87 2.36
CA ARG A 102 -27.75 -17.17 1.00
C ARG A 102 -27.21 -15.91 0.34
N MET A 103 -25.89 -15.74 0.36
CA MET A 103 -25.21 -14.55 -0.20
C MET A 103 -25.46 -14.35 -1.70
N ARG A 104 -25.82 -15.41 -2.45
CA ARG A 104 -26.20 -15.30 -3.87
C ARG A 104 -27.49 -14.50 -4.10
N ARG A 105 -28.37 -14.32 -3.10
CA ARG A 105 -29.62 -13.56 -3.26
C ARG A 105 -29.34 -12.11 -3.66
N ASN A 106 -28.41 -11.45 -2.97
CA ASN A 106 -28.00 -10.06 -3.28
C ASN A 106 -27.21 -9.95 -4.61
N ARG A 107 -26.73 -11.07 -5.17
CA ARG A 107 -25.94 -11.09 -6.42
C ARG A 107 -26.77 -11.38 -7.67
N ARG A 108 -28.06 -11.70 -7.51
CA ARG A 108 -28.91 -12.30 -8.56
C ARG A 108 -29.19 -11.38 -9.74
N THR A 109 -29.46 -10.11 -9.50
CA THR A 109 -29.83 -9.14 -10.55
C THR A 109 -28.89 -7.93 -10.51
N PRO A 110 -28.69 -7.23 -11.63
CA PRO A 110 -27.88 -6.02 -11.66
C PRO A 110 -28.33 -4.96 -10.64
N TRP A 111 -29.64 -4.72 -10.53
CA TRP A 111 -30.18 -3.73 -9.58
C TRP A 111 -29.97 -4.11 -8.12
N LEU A 112 -30.04 -5.41 -7.77
CA LEU A 112 -29.72 -5.87 -6.41
C LEU A 112 -28.25 -5.67 -6.09
N ARG A 113 -27.35 -5.98 -7.04
CA ARG A 113 -25.92 -5.75 -6.87
C ARG A 113 -25.60 -4.27 -6.70
N ALA A 114 -26.27 -3.39 -7.45
CA ALA A 114 -26.12 -1.95 -7.31
C ALA A 114 -26.62 -1.45 -5.94
N LEU A 115 -27.80 -1.91 -5.50
CA LEU A 115 -28.41 -1.51 -4.23
C LEU A 115 -27.53 -1.81 -3.01
N VAL A 116 -26.80 -2.93 -3.02
CA VAL A 116 -25.96 -3.37 -1.89
C VAL A 116 -24.46 -3.13 -2.11
N ARG A 117 -24.09 -2.33 -3.12
CA ARG A 117 -22.69 -2.03 -3.42
C ARG A 117 -22.10 -1.14 -2.32
N GLU A 118 -20.93 -1.52 -1.81
CA GLU A 118 -20.27 -0.81 -0.70
C GLU A 118 -19.40 0.37 -1.16
N ASN A 119 -18.88 0.33 -2.38
CA ASN A 119 -17.95 1.33 -2.91
C ASN A 119 -18.28 1.67 -4.37
N THR A 120 -18.08 2.93 -4.75
CA THR A 120 -18.20 3.43 -6.12
C THR A 120 -16.91 4.15 -6.51
N LEU A 121 -16.63 4.21 -7.81
CA LEU A 121 -15.50 4.93 -8.38
C LEU A 121 -16.05 5.95 -9.38
N GLY A 122 -15.64 7.20 -9.26
CA GLY A 122 -15.95 8.28 -10.18
C GLY A 122 -14.69 9.00 -10.65
N ALA A 123 -14.82 9.90 -11.64
CA ALA A 123 -13.70 10.70 -12.13
C ALA A 123 -13.06 11.58 -11.04
N ALA A 124 -13.87 12.02 -10.07
CA ALA A 124 -13.42 12.77 -8.90
C ALA A 124 -12.47 11.99 -7.96
N ASP A 125 -12.44 10.65 -8.04
CA ASP A 125 -11.47 9.84 -7.28
C ASP A 125 -10.12 9.75 -8.01
N LEU A 126 -9.97 10.28 -9.24
CA LEU A 126 -8.79 10.08 -10.08
C LEU A 126 -7.88 11.31 -10.07
N ILE A 127 -6.58 11.07 -9.97
CA ILE A 127 -5.53 12.07 -10.17
C ILE A 127 -4.70 11.61 -11.36
N TRP A 128 -4.44 12.52 -12.31
CA TRP A 128 -3.75 12.17 -13.56
C TRP A 128 -2.24 12.55 -13.49
N PRO A 129 -1.32 11.58 -13.37
CA PRO A 129 0.10 11.82 -13.50
C PRO A 129 0.47 12.13 -14.96
N VAL A 130 1.19 13.22 -15.18
CA VAL A 130 1.62 13.65 -16.52
C VAL A 130 3.10 14.02 -16.53
N PHE A 131 3.83 13.52 -17.54
CA PHE A 131 5.23 13.84 -17.76
C PHE A 131 5.37 15.09 -18.63
N VAL A 132 6.11 16.08 -18.14
CA VAL A 132 6.34 17.34 -18.87
C VAL A 132 7.78 17.42 -19.38
N ARG A 133 7.99 17.92 -20.60
CA ARG A 133 9.31 18.06 -21.24
C ARG A 133 9.48 19.41 -21.93
N GLU A 134 10.73 19.76 -22.21
CA GLU A 134 11.08 20.97 -22.96
C GLU A 134 10.65 20.95 -24.44
N GLY A 135 10.50 22.15 -25.00
CA GLY A 135 10.21 22.39 -26.41
C GLY A 135 8.77 22.84 -26.66
N ARG A 136 8.30 22.65 -27.90
CA ARG A 136 6.98 23.14 -28.35
C ARG A 136 6.28 22.13 -29.24
N ASN A 137 4.99 21.90 -29.02
CA ASN A 137 4.12 21.02 -29.78
C ASN A 137 4.73 19.63 -30.06
N LYS A 138 5.33 19.02 -29.04
CA LYS A 138 5.94 17.69 -29.14
C LYS A 138 5.33 16.72 -28.13
N ARG A 139 4.97 15.54 -28.64
CA ARG A 139 4.60 14.35 -27.85
C ARG A 139 5.72 13.33 -28.01
N THR A 140 6.11 12.67 -26.93
CA THR A 140 7.10 11.59 -26.98
C THR A 140 6.56 10.39 -26.24
N SER A 141 6.30 9.31 -26.95
CA SER A 141 5.82 8.06 -26.37
C SER A 141 6.83 7.49 -25.38
N ILE A 142 6.31 6.80 -24.36
CA ILE A 142 7.10 6.11 -23.34
C ILE A 142 6.92 4.61 -23.60
N PRO A 143 7.88 3.92 -24.26
CA PRO A 143 7.69 2.52 -24.67
C PRO A 143 7.25 1.55 -23.57
N PRO A 144 7.78 1.58 -22.33
CA PRO A 144 7.32 0.67 -21.28
C PRO A 144 5.96 1.06 -20.68
N MET A 145 5.35 2.16 -21.13
CA MET A 145 4.04 2.64 -20.70
C MET A 145 3.16 2.99 -21.93
N PRO A 146 2.68 1.99 -22.70
CA PRO A 146 1.90 2.23 -23.91
C PRO A 146 0.69 3.14 -23.64
N GLY A 147 0.50 4.15 -24.48
CA GLY A 147 -0.54 5.17 -24.33
C GLY A 147 -0.17 6.37 -23.44
N VAL A 148 0.95 6.31 -22.72
CA VAL A 148 1.46 7.42 -21.91
C VAL A 148 2.57 8.16 -22.68
N GLU A 149 2.54 9.49 -22.64
CA GLU A 149 3.43 10.35 -23.39
C GLU A 149 4.06 11.43 -22.50
N ARG A 150 5.24 11.89 -22.90
CA ARG A 150 5.84 13.15 -22.41
C ARG A 150 5.32 14.30 -23.25
N LEU A 151 4.77 15.32 -22.60
CA LEU A 151 4.14 16.46 -23.25
C LEU A 151 4.97 17.72 -23.08
N THR A 152 5.05 18.55 -24.12
CA THR A 152 5.53 19.93 -23.95
C THR A 152 4.50 20.76 -23.19
N VAL A 153 4.92 21.86 -22.55
CA VAL A 153 4.04 22.70 -21.71
C VAL A 153 2.77 23.14 -22.46
N ASP A 154 2.88 23.50 -23.74
CA ASP A 154 1.73 23.88 -24.57
C ASP A 154 0.70 22.74 -24.79
N LEU A 155 1.15 21.49 -24.74
CA LEU A 155 0.29 20.32 -24.82
C LEU A 155 -0.21 19.88 -23.44
N LEU A 156 0.56 20.09 -22.38
CA LEU A 156 0.10 19.90 -21.01
C LEU A 156 -1.09 20.81 -20.70
N VAL A 157 -1.05 22.08 -21.14
CA VAL A 157 -2.19 22.99 -21.00
C VAL A 157 -3.45 22.42 -21.66
N LYS A 158 -3.34 21.85 -22.86
CA LYS A 158 -4.47 21.18 -23.53
C LYS A 158 -4.96 19.96 -22.74
N ALA A 159 -4.04 19.14 -22.21
CA ALA A 159 -4.38 17.99 -21.38
C ALA A 159 -5.09 18.39 -20.08
N ALA A 160 -4.76 19.54 -19.49
CA ALA A 160 -5.48 20.09 -18.34
C ALA A 160 -6.92 20.49 -18.70
N GLY A 161 -7.15 21.06 -19.89
CA GLY A 161 -8.49 21.28 -20.41
C GLY A 161 -9.27 19.99 -20.62
N GLU A 162 -8.62 18.93 -21.11
CA GLU A 162 -9.23 17.60 -21.23
C GLU A 162 -9.56 17.01 -19.86
N ALA A 163 -8.68 17.14 -18.87
CA ALA A 163 -8.91 16.69 -17.50
C ALA A 163 -10.16 17.37 -16.90
N ALA A 164 -10.28 18.69 -17.07
CA ALA A 164 -11.43 19.46 -16.61
C ALA A 164 -12.74 19.03 -17.28
N ALA A 165 -12.70 18.77 -18.60
CA ALA A 165 -13.88 18.30 -19.32
C ALA A 165 -14.33 16.89 -18.90
N LEU A 166 -13.43 16.11 -18.30
CA LEU A 166 -13.67 14.75 -17.81
C LEU A 166 -13.93 14.69 -16.29
N ASP A 167 -14.12 15.83 -15.64
CA ASP A 167 -14.30 15.95 -14.18
C ASP A 167 -13.14 15.35 -13.36
N ILE A 168 -11.93 15.28 -13.93
CA ILE A 168 -10.73 14.89 -13.20
C ILE A 168 -10.26 16.12 -12.40
N PRO A 169 -10.22 16.06 -11.06
CA PRO A 169 -10.02 17.23 -10.22
C PRO A 169 -8.58 17.75 -10.22
N ALA A 170 -7.59 16.85 -10.40
CA ALA A 170 -6.19 17.23 -10.26
C ALA A 170 -5.23 16.45 -11.17
N MET A 171 -4.10 17.09 -11.46
CA MET A 171 -2.99 16.52 -12.21
C MET A 171 -1.70 16.56 -11.38
N ALA A 172 -0.92 15.48 -11.45
CA ALA A 172 0.40 15.41 -10.83
C ALA A 172 1.50 15.56 -11.88
N LEU A 173 2.35 16.57 -11.73
CA LEU A 173 3.33 16.93 -12.75
C LEU A 173 4.71 16.34 -12.43
N PHE A 174 5.29 15.64 -13.41
CA PHE A 174 6.62 15.05 -13.30
C PHE A 174 7.54 15.60 -14.41
N PRO A 175 8.55 16.42 -14.08
CA PRO A 175 9.43 17.00 -15.09
C PRO A 175 10.44 15.98 -15.64
N VAL A 176 10.62 15.99 -16.95
CA VAL A 176 11.70 15.29 -17.64
C VAL A 176 12.81 16.31 -17.91
N VAL A 177 13.65 16.51 -16.89
CA VAL A 177 14.75 17.48 -16.89
C VAL A 177 15.85 17.05 -17.86
N ASP A 178 16.36 18.00 -18.65
CA ASP A 178 17.47 17.76 -19.58
C ASP A 178 18.72 17.33 -18.81
N ALA A 179 19.47 16.36 -19.35
CA ALA A 179 20.66 15.83 -18.68
C ALA A 179 21.73 16.90 -18.41
N SER A 180 21.80 17.95 -19.24
CA SER A 180 22.74 19.08 -19.05
C SER A 180 22.43 19.95 -17.84
N LEU A 181 21.20 19.87 -17.30
CA LEU A 181 20.78 20.58 -16.09
C LEU A 181 20.87 19.73 -14.82
N LYS A 182 21.26 18.45 -14.95
CA LYS A 182 21.41 17.54 -13.82
C LYS A 182 22.83 17.59 -13.25
N ASN A 183 22.95 17.72 -11.94
CA ASN A 183 24.24 17.71 -11.24
C ASN A 183 24.11 17.10 -9.84
N GLU A 184 25.22 16.93 -9.13
CA GLU A 184 25.25 16.30 -7.80
C GLU A 184 24.51 17.12 -6.73
N GLU A 185 24.44 18.45 -6.90
CA GLU A 185 23.81 19.38 -5.96
C GLU A 185 22.35 19.71 -6.33
N ALA A 186 21.78 19.01 -7.32
CA ALA A 186 20.41 19.21 -7.79
C ALA A 186 20.04 20.69 -8.06
N SER A 187 20.96 21.53 -8.55
CA SER A 187 20.78 22.98 -8.53
C SER A 187 19.55 23.48 -9.29
N GLU A 188 19.10 22.74 -10.31
CA GLU A 188 17.89 23.06 -11.10
C GLU A 188 16.58 22.89 -10.29
N ALA A 189 16.60 22.14 -9.18
CA ALA A 189 15.47 22.07 -8.24
C ALA A 189 15.23 23.41 -7.52
N LEU A 190 16.27 24.23 -7.37
CA LEU A 190 16.21 25.56 -6.74
C LEU A 190 15.80 26.67 -7.72
N ASN A 191 15.78 26.38 -9.02
CA ASN A 191 15.47 27.37 -10.05
C ASN A 191 13.95 27.65 -10.07
N PRO A 192 13.48 28.87 -9.75
CA PRO A 192 12.05 29.20 -9.76
C PRO A 192 11.45 29.19 -11.17
N GLU A 193 12.29 29.24 -12.21
CA GLU A 193 11.90 29.19 -13.63
C GLU A 193 12.14 27.81 -14.25
N ASN A 194 12.35 26.78 -13.43
CA ASN A 194 12.53 25.42 -13.94
C ASN A 194 11.27 24.92 -14.68
N LEU A 195 11.42 23.79 -15.36
CA LEU A 195 10.38 23.24 -16.21
C LEU A 195 9.03 23.01 -15.49
N VAL A 196 9.04 22.50 -14.25
CA VAL A 196 7.79 22.23 -13.52
C VAL A 196 7.12 23.52 -13.08
N CYS A 197 7.86 24.52 -12.59
CA CYS A 197 7.31 25.82 -12.22
C CYS A 197 6.68 26.54 -13.41
N ARG A 198 7.36 26.57 -14.57
CA ARG A 198 6.78 27.13 -15.81
C ARG A 198 5.54 26.37 -16.28
N ALA A 199 5.52 25.05 -16.11
CA ALA A 199 4.37 24.22 -16.44
C ALA A 199 3.16 24.52 -15.54
N VAL A 200 3.37 24.64 -14.22
CA VAL A 200 2.35 25.02 -13.24
C VAL A 200 1.76 26.37 -13.59
N ALA A 201 2.59 27.40 -13.76
CA ALA A 201 2.13 28.75 -14.07
C ALA A 201 1.31 28.79 -15.37
N ALA A 202 1.74 28.07 -16.41
CA ALA A 202 1.03 27.99 -17.68
C ALA A 202 -0.34 27.30 -17.56
N VAL A 203 -0.43 26.19 -16.80
CA VAL A 203 -1.70 25.50 -16.57
C VAL A 203 -2.63 26.36 -15.71
N LYS A 204 -2.15 26.97 -14.62
CA LYS A 204 -2.96 27.84 -13.77
C LYS A 204 -3.50 29.06 -14.50
N ALA A 205 -2.73 29.64 -15.43
CA ALA A 205 -3.19 30.75 -16.25
C ALA A 205 -4.35 30.36 -17.19
N ALA A 206 -4.37 29.13 -17.71
CA ALA A 206 -5.37 28.66 -18.67
C ALA A 206 -6.56 27.94 -18.03
N HIS A 207 -6.32 27.19 -16.96
CA HIS A 207 -7.27 26.28 -16.31
C HIS A 207 -7.17 26.39 -14.78
N PRO A 208 -7.51 27.55 -14.18
CA PRO A 208 -7.33 27.80 -12.74
C PRO A 208 -8.12 26.85 -11.83
N GLY A 209 -9.19 26.23 -12.34
CA GLY A 209 -10.01 25.28 -11.60
C GLY A 209 -9.46 23.87 -11.48
N ILE A 210 -8.36 23.54 -12.17
CA ILE A 210 -7.68 22.24 -12.02
C ILE A 210 -6.65 22.31 -10.90
N GLY A 211 -6.71 21.35 -9.98
CA GLY A 211 -5.70 21.16 -8.95
C GLY A 211 -4.39 20.68 -9.56
N LEU A 212 -3.27 21.24 -9.11
CA LEU A 212 -1.93 20.85 -9.50
C LEU A 212 -1.16 20.34 -8.30
N ILE A 213 -0.58 19.16 -8.49
CA ILE A 213 0.25 18.48 -7.51
C ILE A 213 1.67 18.44 -8.06
N CYS A 214 2.63 19.00 -7.33
CA CYS A 214 4.04 18.92 -7.70
C CYS A 214 4.80 17.98 -6.78
N ASP A 215 5.64 17.17 -7.40
CA ASP A 215 6.56 16.28 -6.72
C ASP A 215 7.72 17.10 -6.12
N VAL A 216 8.02 16.87 -4.85
CA VAL A 216 9.20 17.39 -4.16
C VAL A 216 10.12 16.22 -3.86
N ALA A 217 11.17 16.11 -4.67
CA ALA A 217 12.22 15.11 -4.63
C ALA A 217 13.34 15.57 -5.58
N LEU A 218 14.58 15.16 -5.32
CA LEU A 218 15.73 15.60 -6.12
C LEU A 218 16.07 14.64 -7.27
N ASP A 219 15.46 13.45 -7.36
CA ASP A 219 15.82 12.45 -8.37
C ASP A 219 15.65 12.86 -9.85
N PRO A 220 14.75 13.80 -10.23
CA PRO A 220 14.71 14.31 -11.59
C PRO A 220 15.89 15.23 -11.89
N TYR A 221 16.51 15.83 -10.86
CA TYR A 221 17.50 16.91 -10.94
C TYR A 221 18.93 16.44 -10.61
N THR A 222 19.09 15.31 -9.92
CA THR A 222 20.40 14.77 -9.60
C THR A 222 21.02 14.01 -10.77
N SER A 223 22.35 14.11 -10.93
CA SER A 223 23.10 13.34 -11.93
C SER A 223 23.15 11.83 -11.61
N HIS A 224 22.95 11.46 -10.34
CA HIS A 224 22.98 10.10 -9.82
C HIS A 224 21.58 9.49 -9.57
N GLY A 225 20.49 10.25 -9.75
CA GLY A 225 19.12 9.73 -9.68
C GLY A 225 18.63 9.27 -8.30
N GLN A 226 19.28 9.72 -7.23
CA GLN A 226 18.81 9.53 -5.85
C GLN A 226 17.87 10.68 -5.46
N ASP A 227 16.95 10.43 -4.53
CA ASP A 227 15.93 11.41 -4.11
C ASP A 227 16.52 12.55 -3.27
N GLY A 228 17.76 12.38 -2.77
CA GLY A 228 18.51 13.36 -1.97
C GLY A 228 19.97 13.51 -2.39
N LEU A 229 20.67 14.44 -1.74
CA LEU A 229 22.08 14.74 -1.96
C LEU A 229 22.98 13.58 -1.50
N LEU A 230 24.13 13.39 -2.16
CA LEU A 230 25.12 12.37 -1.79
C LEU A 230 26.36 12.98 -1.14
N ARG A 231 26.79 12.39 0.00
CA ARG A 231 28.11 12.61 0.61
C ARG A 231 28.72 11.27 0.96
N GLY A 232 29.96 11.03 0.54
CA GLY A 232 30.63 9.75 0.83
C GLY A 232 29.91 8.50 0.30
N GLY A 233 28.98 8.64 -0.65
CA GLY A 233 28.15 7.54 -1.17
C GLY A 233 26.84 7.30 -0.42
N GLU A 234 26.53 8.10 0.60
CA GLU A 234 25.29 8.02 1.38
C GLU A 234 24.37 9.19 1.05
N VAL A 235 23.05 8.93 1.04
CA VAL A 235 22.04 9.98 0.92
C VAL A 235 21.91 10.67 2.28
N ILE A 236 22.26 11.95 2.33
CA ILE A 236 22.28 12.76 3.56
C ILE A 236 20.92 13.40 3.82
N ASN A 237 20.35 13.16 5.00
CA ASN A 237 18.99 13.56 5.35
C ASN A 237 18.80 15.09 5.40
N ASP A 238 19.41 15.74 6.38
CA ASP A 238 19.06 17.12 6.76
C ASP A 238 19.40 18.14 5.66
N GLU A 239 20.59 18.03 5.05
CA GLU A 239 21.00 18.83 3.89
C GLU A 239 20.04 18.63 2.69
N THR A 240 19.50 17.42 2.51
CA THR A 240 18.47 17.18 1.48
C THR A 240 17.17 17.88 1.85
N VAL A 241 16.72 17.80 3.11
CA VAL A 241 15.50 18.46 3.58
C VAL A 241 15.55 19.97 3.33
N GLU A 242 16.70 20.62 3.54
CA GLU A 242 16.88 22.04 3.21
C GLU A 242 16.61 22.33 1.73
N MET A 243 17.14 21.51 0.81
CA MET A 243 16.91 21.65 -0.63
C MET A 243 15.44 21.44 -1.00
N LEU A 244 14.78 20.45 -0.38
CA LEU A 244 13.37 20.15 -0.60
C LEU A 244 12.46 21.31 -0.16
N CYS A 245 12.81 21.99 0.95
CA CYS A 245 12.10 23.19 1.39
C CYS A 245 12.16 24.31 0.35
N HIS A 246 13.34 24.57 -0.22
CA HIS A 246 13.49 25.56 -1.29
C HIS A 246 12.69 25.18 -2.56
N GLN A 247 12.74 23.90 -2.95
CA GLN A 247 11.98 23.38 -4.08
C GLN A 247 10.47 23.56 -3.87
N ALA A 248 9.96 23.22 -2.68
CA ALA A 248 8.55 23.37 -2.31
C ALA A 248 8.08 24.83 -2.41
N VAL A 249 8.87 25.76 -1.86
CA VAL A 249 8.56 27.20 -1.91
C VAL A 249 8.57 27.72 -3.35
N ALA A 250 9.50 27.27 -4.19
CA ALA A 250 9.55 27.65 -5.61
C ALA A 250 8.31 27.16 -6.38
N GLN A 251 7.91 25.91 -6.16
CA GLN A 251 6.71 25.32 -6.76
C GLN A 251 5.41 26.00 -6.27
N ALA A 252 5.32 26.31 -4.98
CA ALA A 252 4.21 27.08 -4.40
C ALA A 252 4.13 28.48 -5.03
N GLY A 253 5.26 29.17 -5.19
CA GLY A 253 5.33 30.47 -5.85
C GLY A 253 4.90 30.46 -7.32
N ALA A 254 5.03 29.32 -8.01
CA ALA A 254 4.49 29.14 -9.36
C ALA A 254 2.96 28.94 -9.40
N GLY A 255 2.32 28.73 -8.25
CA GLY A 255 0.88 28.49 -8.13
C GLY A 255 0.48 27.03 -7.94
N CYS A 256 1.39 26.17 -7.45
CA CYS A 256 1.06 24.80 -7.10
C CYS A 256 0.10 24.75 -5.90
N ASP A 257 -0.94 23.90 -5.95
CA ASP A 257 -1.91 23.80 -4.84
C ASP A 257 -1.50 22.76 -3.80
N ILE A 258 -0.81 21.70 -4.24
CA ILE A 258 -0.41 20.58 -3.38
C ILE A 258 1.06 20.26 -3.63
N ILE A 259 1.86 20.41 -2.58
CA ILE A 259 3.24 19.91 -2.54
C ILE A 259 3.20 18.45 -2.09
N ALA A 260 3.86 17.57 -2.84
CA ALA A 260 3.85 16.15 -2.57
C ALA A 260 5.27 15.61 -2.41
N PRO A 261 5.87 15.71 -1.20
CA PRO A 261 7.22 15.24 -0.92
C PRO A 261 7.29 13.73 -1.07
N SER A 262 8.04 13.26 -2.07
CA SER A 262 8.17 11.83 -2.37
C SER A 262 9.52 11.24 -2.01
N ASP A 263 10.40 12.04 -1.43
CA ASP A 263 11.81 11.75 -1.13
C ASP A 263 12.07 10.70 -0.05
N MET A 264 11.14 10.53 0.92
CA MET A 264 11.29 9.66 2.11
C MET A 264 12.45 10.04 3.04
N MET A 265 12.79 11.32 3.15
CA MET A 265 13.68 11.81 4.20
C MET A 265 12.91 11.95 5.53
N ASP A 266 13.60 11.79 6.65
CA ASP A 266 13.02 11.96 7.97
C ASP A 266 12.80 13.46 8.26
N GLY A 267 11.62 13.82 8.79
CA GLY A 267 11.30 15.19 9.21
C GLY A 267 11.00 16.20 8.09
N ARG A 268 10.99 15.77 6.81
CA ARG A 268 10.77 16.70 5.68
C ARG A 268 9.40 17.36 5.70
N VAL A 269 8.36 16.69 6.22
CA VAL A 269 6.99 17.23 6.16
C VAL A 269 6.90 18.48 7.02
N GLY A 270 7.41 18.41 8.25
CA GLY A 270 7.39 19.54 9.18
C GLY A 270 8.26 20.69 8.67
N ALA A 271 9.45 20.38 8.15
CA ALA A 271 10.34 21.39 7.58
C ALA A 271 9.73 22.09 6.37
N ILE A 272 9.09 21.34 5.45
CA ILE A 272 8.41 21.90 4.28
C ILE A 272 7.19 22.74 4.71
N ARG A 273 6.41 22.29 5.70
CA ARG A 273 5.29 23.06 6.25
C ARG A 273 5.76 24.40 6.79
N ASP A 274 6.79 24.40 7.63
CA ASP A 274 7.38 25.62 8.20
C ASP A 274 7.92 26.55 7.13
N ALA A 275 8.59 26.02 6.10
CA ALA A 275 9.10 26.79 4.98
C ALA A 275 7.98 27.44 4.14
N LEU A 276 6.93 26.68 3.83
CA LEU A 276 5.75 27.20 3.13
C LEU A 276 5.05 28.29 3.95
N ASP A 277 4.85 28.08 5.26
CA ASP A 277 4.25 29.07 6.14
C ASP A 277 5.09 30.35 6.26
N GLY A 278 6.41 30.20 6.44
CA GLY A 278 7.36 31.30 6.51
C GLY A 278 7.40 32.13 5.22
N ALA A 279 7.14 31.50 4.07
CA ALA A 279 7.06 32.16 2.77
C ALA A 279 5.66 32.71 2.42
N GLY A 280 4.65 32.50 3.28
CA GLY A 280 3.29 33.01 3.09
C GLY A 280 2.36 32.11 2.27
N TYR A 281 2.67 30.82 2.17
CA TYR A 281 1.89 29.80 1.44
C TYR A 281 1.11 28.88 2.40
N GLN A 282 0.36 29.46 3.34
CA GLN A 282 -0.32 28.70 4.39
C GLN A 282 -1.42 27.76 3.85
N ASN A 283 -2.00 28.08 2.69
CA ASN A 283 -3.09 27.31 2.09
C ASN A 283 -2.60 26.25 1.08
N VAL A 284 -1.29 26.17 0.82
CA VAL A 284 -0.72 25.11 -0.02
C VAL A 284 -0.69 23.83 0.82
N ALA A 285 -1.36 22.80 0.33
CA ALA A 285 -1.50 21.55 1.04
C ALA A 285 -0.26 20.65 0.87
N ILE A 286 -0.04 19.76 1.83
CA ILE A 286 1.00 18.74 1.77
C ILE A 286 0.37 17.35 1.63
N LEU A 287 0.71 16.68 0.53
CA LEU A 287 0.42 15.27 0.29
C LEU A 287 1.67 14.44 0.52
N SER A 288 1.83 13.95 1.74
CA SER A 288 3.02 13.19 2.09
C SER A 288 3.01 11.79 1.47
N TYR A 289 4.09 11.39 0.80
CA TYR A 289 4.34 9.99 0.45
C TYR A 289 4.80 9.18 1.67
N ALA A 290 3.98 9.18 2.72
CA ALA A 290 4.31 8.63 4.03
C ALA A 290 4.75 7.17 3.99
N ALA A 291 4.10 6.34 3.17
CA ALA A 291 4.48 4.93 3.02
C ALA A 291 4.90 4.63 1.57
N LYS A 292 6.11 5.06 1.20
CA LYS A 292 6.74 4.76 -0.10
C LYS A 292 7.77 3.65 0.05
N TYR A 293 7.46 2.52 -0.57
CA TYR A 293 8.28 1.31 -0.47
C TYR A 293 9.37 1.22 -1.53
N THR A 294 10.48 0.55 -1.21
CA THR A 294 11.49 0.12 -2.18
C THR A 294 10.88 -0.96 -3.07
N SER A 295 10.44 -0.57 -4.28
CA SER A 295 9.62 -1.44 -5.12
C SER A 295 10.21 -1.72 -6.49
N GLY A 296 10.01 -2.96 -6.96
CA GLY A 296 10.29 -3.37 -8.35
C GLY A 296 9.31 -2.79 -9.38
N PHE A 297 8.19 -2.20 -8.95
CA PHE A 297 7.16 -1.66 -9.85
C PHE A 297 7.49 -0.27 -10.41
N TYR A 298 8.60 0.36 -10.03
CA TYR A 298 8.96 1.72 -10.50
C TYR A 298 9.75 1.78 -11.81
N GLY A 299 10.16 0.64 -12.37
CA GLY A 299 10.99 0.58 -13.58
C GLY A 299 10.48 1.47 -14.72
N PRO A 300 9.20 1.33 -15.16
CA PRO A 300 8.68 2.13 -16.27
C PRO A 300 8.63 3.65 -15.99
N PHE A 301 8.45 4.07 -14.73
CA PHE A 301 8.53 5.49 -14.35
C PHE A 301 9.97 6.01 -14.46
N ARG A 302 10.96 5.24 -14.00
CA ARG A 302 12.38 5.63 -14.11
C ARG A 302 12.81 5.81 -15.56
N ASP A 303 12.25 5.01 -16.48
CA ASP A 303 12.41 5.22 -17.91
C ASP A 303 11.68 6.49 -18.40
N ALA A 304 10.47 6.73 -17.89
CA ALA A 304 9.68 7.91 -18.24
C ALA A 304 10.38 9.23 -17.89
N VAL A 305 10.96 9.38 -16.70
CA VAL A 305 11.67 10.59 -16.27
C VAL A 305 13.17 10.60 -16.62
N GLY A 306 13.68 9.49 -17.18
CA GLY A 306 15.09 9.35 -17.55
C GLY A 306 16.04 9.25 -16.36
N SER A 307 15.57 8.81 -15.19
CA SER A 307 16.39 8.60 -13.99
C SER A 307 16.98 7.18 -13.92
N ALA A 308 16.50 6.23 -14.73
CA ALA A 308 17.03 4.86 -14.75
C ALA A 308 18.54 4.80 -15.07
N ALA A 309 18.98 5.58 -16.07
CA ALA A 309 20.38 5.65 -16.46
C ALA A 309 21.25 6.32 -15.38
N ALA A 310 20.72 7.37 -14.74
CA ALA A 310 21.40 8.10 -13.66
C ALA A 310 21.60 7.23 -12.42
N LEU A 311 20.58 6.42 -12.05
CA LEU A 311 20.64 5.54 -10.90
C LEU A 311 21.68 4.42 -11.06
N GLY A 312 22.04 4.04 -12.30
CA GLY A 312 23.23 3.24 -12.57
C GLY A 312 23.28 1.84 -11.92
N GLY A 313 22.13 1.29 -11.51
CA GLY A 313 22.05 0.03 -10.76
C GLY A 313 22.09 0.17 -9.23
N GLY A 314 22.19 1.41 -8.72
CA GLY A 314 21.97 1.73 -7.32
C GLY A 314 20.54 1.44 -6.88
N ASP A 315 20.33 1.35 -5.56
CA ASP A 315 19.02 1.19 -4.96
C ASP A 315 18.66 2.35 -4.03
N LYS A 316 17.43 2.33 -3.53
CA LYS A 316 16.83 3.36 -2.68
C LYS A 316 16.51 2.81 -1.27
N LYS A 317 17.14 1.69 -0.88
CA LYS A 317 16.81 0.93 0.33
C LYS A 317 17.16 1.62 1.64
N THR A 318 18.03 2.63 1.59
CA THR A 318 18.46 3.36 2.79
C THR A 318 17.45 4.41 3.24
N TYR A 319 16.39 4.65 2.47
CA TYR A 319 15.34 5.62 2.79
C TYR A 319 13.93 5.17 2.37
N GLN A 320 13.75 4.45 1.26
CA GLN A 320 12.46 3.84 0.94
C GLN A 320 12.23 2.56 1.75
N MET A 321 11.01 2.40 2.25
CA MET A 321 10.66 1.33 3.18
C MET A 321 10.88 -0.09 2.62
N ASP A 322 11.17 -1.06 3.49
CA ASP A 322 11.22 -2.47 3.12
C ASP A 322 9.80 -3.00 2.82
N PRO A 323 9.53 -3.58 1.63
CA PRO A 323 8.26 -4.23 1.29
C PRO A 323 7.75 -5.25 2.32
N ALA A 324 8.61 -5.82 3.15
CA ALA A 324 8.22 -6.76 4.20
C ALA A 324 7.55 -6.09 5.41
N ASN A 325 7.63 -4.76 5.54
CA ASN A 325 7.21 -4.04 6.74
C ASN A 325 5.82 -3.42 6.58
N SER A 326 4.91 -3.78 7.50
CA SER A 326 3.55 -3.22 7.57
C SER A 326 3.36 -2.30 8.78
N ASP A 327 3.92 -2.66 9.95
CA ASP A 327 3.80 -1.83 11.17
C ASP A 327 4.60 -0.53 11.08
N GLU A 328 5.68 -0.53 10.29
CA GLU A 328 6.49 0.66 10.01
C GLU A 328 5.69 1.75 9.31
N ALA A 329 4.81 1.39 8.36
CA ALA A 329 3.98 2.36 7.65
C ALA A 329 3.07 3.14 8.58
N LEU A 330 2.62 2.52 9.68
CA LEU A 330 1.82 3.23 10.69
C LEU A 330 2.64 4.25 11.47
N ARG A 331 3.94 3.99 11.70
CA ARG A 331 4.82 4.96 12.36
C ARG A 331 5.13 6.13 11.44
N GLU A 332 5.47 5.87 10.18
CA GLU A 332 5.70 6.90 9.16
C GLU A 332 4.51 7.83 9.01
N VAL A 333 3.31 7.25 8.81
CA VAL A 333 2.08 8.03 8.69
C VAL A 333 1.78 8.83 9.95
N ALA A 334 2.01 8.27 11.14
CA ALA A 334 1.80 8.99 12.39
C ALA A 334 2.73 10.21 12.53
N LEU A 335 4.00 10.08 12.13
CA LEU A 335 4.98 11.18 12.13
C LEU A 335 4.55 12.27 11.16
N ASP A 336 4.26 11.92 9.90
CA ASP A 336 3.87 12.90 8.88
C ASP A 336 2.58 13.65 9.23
N ILE A 337 1.59 12.98 9.83
CA ILE A 337 0.38 13.64 10.34
C ILE A 337 0.73 14.62 11.45
N ALA A 338 1.60 14.23 12.39
CA ALA A 338 2.03 15.10 13.49
C ALA A 338 2.84 16.32 12.99
N GLU A 339 3.53 16.16 11.87
CA GLU A 339 4.31 17.20 11.19
C GLU A 339 3.47 18.12 10.28
N GLY A 340 2.17 17.83 10.10
CA GLY A 340 1.25 18.72 9.39
C GLY A 340 0.91 18.31 7.96
N ALA A 341 1.06 17.04 7.59
CA ALA A 341 0.51 16.54 6.32
C ALA A 341 -1.03 16.63 6.29
N ASP A 342 -1.59 17.23 5.24
CA ASP A 342 -3.04 17.28 5.01
C ASP A 342 -3.59 15.95 4.47
N MET A 343 -2.74 15.23 3.75
CA MET A 343 -3.05 13.96 3.10
C MET A 343 -1.84 13.04 3.16
N VAL A 344 -2.07 11.74 3.23
CA VAL A 344 -1.00 10.73 3.20
C VAL A 344 -1.18 9.76 2.05
N MET A 345 -0.08 9.28 1.47
CA MET A 345 -0.08 8.38 0.33
C MET A 345 0.67 7.08 0.62
N ILE A 346 0.07 5.99 0.14
CA ILE A 346 0.73 4.67 0.05
C ILE A 346 1.16 4.46 -1.41
N LYS A 347 2.43 4.09 -1.59
CA LYS A 347 3.02 3.82 -2.91
C LYS A 347 3.98 2.63 -2.83
N PRO A 348 3.83 1.60 -3.69
CA PRO A 348 2.81 1.38 -4.72
C PRO A 348 1.37 1.12 -4.22
N GLY A 349 0.41 0.98 -5.15
CA GLY A 349 -1.01 0.85 -4.84
C GLY A 349 -1.46 -0.59 -4.67
N LEU A 350 -1.66 -1.32 -5.77
CA LEU A 350 -2.22 -2.67 -5.77
C LEU A 350 -1.46 -3.69 -4.89
N PRO A 351 -0.12 -3.68 -4.81
CA PRO A 351 0.61 -4.63 -3.96
C PRO A 351 0.53 -4.31 -2.45
N TYR A 352 -0.01 -3.15 -2.06
CA TYR A 352 -0.02 -2.64 -0.68
C TYR A 352 -1.43 -2.23 -0.22
N LEU A 353 -2.46 -2.88 -0.75
CA LEU A 353 -3.87 -2.65 -0.36
C LEU A 353 -4.11 -2.90 1.14
N ASP A 354 -3.38 -3.85 1.74
CA ASP A 354 -3.41 -4.11 3.17
C ASP A 354 -2.89 -2.93 3.98
N VAL A 355 -1.80 -2.28 3.52
CA VAL A 355 -1.26 -1.07 4.14
C VAL A 355 -2.24 0.09 4.02
N ILE A 356 -2.84 0.30 2.84
CA ILE A 356 -3.89 1.32 2.63
C ILE A 356 -5.04 1.12 3.63
N ARG A 357 -5.51 -0.13 3.79
CA ARG A 357 -6.58 -0.48 4.73
C ARG A 357 -6.18 -0.18 6.18
N ARG A 358 -4.99 -0.61 6.60
CA ARG A 358 -4.49 -0.39 7.97
C ARG A 358 -4.35 1.10 8.29
N VAL A 359 -3.80 1.88 7.36
CA VAL A 359 -3.65 3.35 7.50
C VAL A 359 -5.03 3.99 7.63
N LYS A 360 -5.97 3.66 6.73
CA LYS A 360 -7.33 4.20 6.77
C LYS A 360 -8.05 3.85 8.07
N ASP A 361 -7.95 2.60 8.54
CA ASP A 361 -8.56 2.15 9.80
C ASP A 361 -7.98 2.85 11.03
N THR A 362 -6.67 3.09 11.04
CA THR A 362 -5.95 3.60 12.21
C THR A 362 -6.11 5.10 12.37
N PHE A 363 -5.96 5.85 11.28
CA PHE A 363 -5.84 7.31 11.35
C PHE A 363 -7.08 8.06 10.87
N ALA A 364 -7.91 7.43 10.03
CA ALA A 364 -9.12 8.03 9.45
C ALA A 364 -8.88 9.40 8.75
N VAL A 365 -7.65 9.68 8.31
CA VAL A 365 -7.27 10.89 7.55
C VAL A 365 -7.43 10.66 6.03
N PRO A 366 -7.45 11.72 5.20
CA PRO A 366 -7.37 11.58 3.74
C PRO A 366 -6.19 10.69 3.32
N THR A 367 -6.48 9.57 2.68
CA THR A 367 -5.51 8.53 2.33
C THR A 367 -5.55 8.30 0.83
N LEU A 368 -4.42 8.48 0.14
CA LEU A 368 -4.32 8.30 -1.29
C LEU A 368 -3.49 7.07 -1.64
N ALA A 369 -3.71 6.54 -2.83
CA ALA A 369 -2.94 5.43 -3.39
C ALA A 369 -2.34 5.81 -4.74
N TYR A 370 -1.12 5.33 -5.02
CA TYR A 370 -0.53 5.46 -6.34
C TYR A 370 -0.56 4.13 -7.09
N GLN A 371 -1.42 4.00 -8.09
CA GLN A 371 -1.38 2.92 -9.08
C GLN A 371 -0.19 3.17 -10.01
N VAL A 372 0.97 2.58 -9.68
CA VAL A 372 2.25 3.03 -10.25
C VAL A 372 2.50 2.51 -11.66
N SER A 373 3.59 3.00 -12.26
CA SER A 373 3.93 2.78 -13.66
C SER A 373 4.04 1.30 -14.03
N GLY A 374 4.62 0.47 -13.15
CA GLY A 374 4.73 -0.96 -13.36
C GLY A 374 3.39 -1.68 -13.26
N GLU A 375 2.50 -1.23 -12.39
CA GLU A 375 1.13 -1.78 -12.32
C GLU A 375 0.37 -1.48 -13.61
N TYR A 376 0.48 -0.24 -14.12
CA TYR A 376 -0.11 0.15 -15.41
C TYR A 376 0.47 -0.66 -16.57
N ALA A 377 1.79 -0.75 -16.66
CA ALA A 377 2.49 -1.47 -17.72
C ALA A 377 2.15 -2.96 -17.72
N MET A 378 2.06 -3.58 -16.55
CA MET A 378 1.68 -4.98 -16.38
C MET A 378 0.29 -5.25 -16.99
N LEU A 379 -0.69 -4.40 -16.69
CA LEU A 379 -2.05 -4.55 -17.22
C LEU A 379 -2.13 -4.25 -18.72
N LYS A 380 -1.44 -3.22 -19.21
CA LYS A 380 -1.35 -2.92 -20.67
C LYS A 380 -0.72 -4.09 -21.43
N ALA A 381 0.42 -4.61 -20.97
CA ALA A 381 1.11 -5.70 -21.64
C ALA A 381 0.29 -7.01 -21.67
N ALA A 382 -0.45 -7.31 -20.61
CA ALA A 382 -1.37 -8.46 -20.61
C ALA A 382 -2.53 -8.26 -21.60
N ALA A 383 -3.06 -7.03 -21.71
CA ALA A 383 -4.14 -6.72 -22.63
C ALA A 383 -3.71 -6.70 -24.10
N GLU A 384 -2.52 -6.20 -24.42
CA GLU A 384 -1.95 -6.25 -25.77
C GLU A 384 -1.77 -7.69 -26.28
N LYS A 385 -1.56 -8.65 -25.37
CA LYS A 385 -1.51 -10.08 -25.68
C LYS A 385 -2.88 -10.75 -25.71
N GLY A 386 -3.96 -10.01 -25.46
CA GLY A 386 -5.32 -10.52 -25.38
C GLY A 386 -5.60 -11.40 -24.16
N TRP A 387 -4.76 -11.34 -23.11
CA TRP A 387 -4.96 -12.16 -21.90
C TRP A 387 -5.99 -11.56 -20.97
N LEU A 388 -6.09 -10.23 -20.94
CA LEU A 388 -7.01 -9.46 -20.11
C LEU A 388 -7.69 -8.37 -20.94
N ASP A 389 -8.93 -8.03 -20.59
CA ASP A 389 -9.59 -6.82 -21.10
C ASP A 389 -9.16 -5.61 -20.27
N PHE A 390 -8.42 -4.67 -20.88
CA PHE A 390 -7.77 -3.57 -20.16
C PHE A 390 -8.75 -2.68 -19.37
N PRO A 391 -9.86 -2.17 -19.94
CA PRO A 391 -10.80 -1.33 -19.20
C PRO A 391 -11.40 -2.06 -17.99
N THR A 392 -11.77 -3.35 -18.15
CA THR A 392 -12.32 -4.15 -17.06
C THR A 392 -11.32 -4.31 -15.92
N VAL A 393 -10.10 -4.77 -16.19
CA VAL A 393 -9.12 -5.05 -15.12
C VAL A 393 -8.52 -3.78 -14.52
N MET A 394 -8.42 -2.69 -15.29
CA MET A 394 -8.01 -1.40 -14.74
C MET A 394 -9.08 -0.86 -13.78
N THR A 395 -10.36 -0.91 -14.15
CA THR A 395 -11.46 -0.52 -13.26
C THR A 395 -11.48 -1.37 -11.99
N GLU A 396 -11.26 -2.68 -12.10
CA GLU A 396 -11.18 -3.58 -10.93
C GLU A 396 -10.00 -3.25 -10.03
N SER A 397 -8.83 -2.92 -10.60
CA SER A 397 -7.64 -2.48 -9.85
C SER A 397 -7.89 -1.19 -9.07
N LEU A 398 -8.47 -0.17 -9.71
CA LEU A 398 -8.80 1.10 -9.05
C LEU A 398 -9.89 0.92 -7.98
N MET A 399 -10.90 0.11 -8.24
CA MET A 399 -11.92 -0.26 -7.27
C MET A 399 -11.32 -1.00 -6.06
N ALA A 400 -10.25 -1.78 -6.25
CA ALA A 400 -9.55 -2.43 -5.15
C ALA A 400 -8.87 -1.40 -4.23
N CYS A 401 -8.21 -0.38 -4.78
CA CYS A 401 -7.68 0.74 -3.99
C CYS A 401 -8.80 1.49 -3.25
N LYS A 402 -9.90 1.82 -3.92
CA LYS A 402 -11.06 2.48 -3.30
C LYS A 402 -11.61 1.67 -2.14
N ARG A 403 -11.87 0.38 -2.34
CA ARG A 403 -12.36 -0.54 -1.31
C ARG A 403 -11.37 -0.71 -0.15
N ALA A 404 -10.07 -0.68 -0.42
CA ALA A 404 -9.06 -0.72 0.63
C ALA A 404 -9.13 0.53 1.51
N GLY A 405 -9.56 1.67 0.97
CA GLY A 405 -9.78 2.90 1.72
C GLY A 405 -9.16 4.14 1.08
N ALA A 406 -8.66 4.06 -0.16
CA ALA A 406 -8.12 5.24 -0.83
C ALA A 406 -9.25 6.24 -1.15
N ASP A 407 -9.07 7.50 -0.78
CA ASP A 407 -9.98 8.61 -1.09
C ASP A 407 -9.79 9.07 -2.53
N ALA A 408 -8.54 9.16 -2.99
CA ALA A 408 -8.20 9.41 -4.40
C ALA A 408 -7.01 8.54 -4.84
N ILE A 409 -6.89 8.32 -6.14
CA ILE A 409 -5.97 7.38 -6.75
C ILE A 409 -5.20 8.06 -7.89
N PHE A 410 -3.88 8.09 -7.76
CA PHE A 410 -2.99 8.46 -8.87
C PHE A 410 -2.97 7.30 -9.85
N THR A 411 -3.33 7.55 -11.11
CA THR A 411 -3.25 6.52 -12.15
C THR A 411 -2.98 7.11 -13.53
N TYR A 412 -2.08 6.48 -14.28
CA TYR A 412 -1.80 6.88 -15.67
C TYR A 412 -2.97 6.61 -16.62
N ALA A 413 -3.94 5.80 -16.19
CA ALA A 413 -5.16 5.53 -16.93
C ALA A 413 -6.28 6.56 -16.65
N ALA A 414 -6.01 7.65 -15.91
CA ALA A 414 -7.04 8.56 -15.42
C ALA A 414 -7.94 9.11 -16.54
N SER A 415 -7.36 9.60 -17.65
CA SER A 415 -8.13 10.09 -18.80
C SER A 415 -8.96 8.99 -19.46
N ASP A 416 -8.36 7.81 -19.70
CA ASP A 416 -9.06 6.68 -20.33
C ASP A 416 -10.23 6.18 -19.47
N MET A 417 -10.03 6.09 -18.15
CA MET A 417 -11.05 5.62 -17.21
C MET A 417 -12.15 6.66 -17.00
N ALA A 418 -11.80 7.96 -16.92
CA ALA A 418 -12.80 9.01 -16.81
C ALA A 418 -13.72 9.06 -18.06
N LYS A 419 -13.16 8.88 -19.27
CA LYS A 419 -13.96 8.74 -20.50
C LYS A 419 -14.93 7.55 -20.42
N ALA A 420 -14.44 6.39 -20.00
CA ALA A 420 -15.27 5.19 -19.84
C ALA A 420 -16.38 5.37 -18.80
N LEU A 421 -16.14 6.16 -17.74
CA LEU A 421 -17.13 6.50 -16.71
C LEU A 421 -18.14 7.57 -17.16
N HIS A 422 -17.80 8.41 -18.14
CA HIS A 422 -18.73 9.38 -18.73
C HIS A 422 -19.67 8.74 -19.77
N GLU A 423 -19.21 7.70 -20.46
CA GLU A 423 -19.97 7.02 -21.52
C GLU A 423 -20.97 5.97 -21.01
N GLY A 424 -20.82 5.50 -19.76
CA GLY A 424 -21.64 4.43 -19.16
C GLY A 424 -22.36 4.86 -17.88
#